data_AF-A0AAE4CZ48-F1
#
_entry.id   AF-A0AAE4CZ48-F1
#
_cell.length_a   1.000
_cell.length_b   1.000
_cell.length_c   1.000
_cell.angle_alpha   90.00
_cell.angle_beta   90.00
_cell.angle_gamma   90.00
#
_symmetry.space_group_name_H-M   'P 1'
#
loop_
_entity.id
_entity.type
_entity.pdbx_description
1 polymer ?
#
loop_
_entity_poly.entity_id
_entity_poly.type
_entity_poly.pdbx_seq_one_letter_code
_entity_poly.pdbx_strand_id
1 'polypeptide(L)'
;MSTSAPIPPDDQPTRVTPPAGAPGPAAQPPGAGGGKTYSAGVLAAIAVAVLVIAGVGGYFIGHSSGDDSGQKSGYDKGFTAGQEQVHAQYRPGQQAYETIYAKGKADGVAEGTKQGQAQGERTGEAQGQRVGFEQGQRQGVSTGEAEGVRQGAAAVLGGFSSWDDGAFYIITMRPSDTEGVGYEITSRTQLQPDTDYKLCDDGGSQQVCQSAATAATGGGTADDGGATGNE
;
A
#
# COMPACT_ATOMS: atom_id res chain seq x y z
N MET A 1 -25.02 -27.31 61.65
CA MET A 1 -25.48 -26.00 61.13
C MET A 1 -24.99 -24.92 62.09
N SER A 2 -24.24 -23.96 61.53
CA SER A 2 -23.78 -22.67 62.08
C SER A 2 -23.35 -22.53 63.53
N THR A 3 -22.02 -22.50 63.65
CA THR A 3 -21.14 -21.69 64.51
C THR A 3 -21.70 -20.33 64.98
N SER A 4 -21.64 -20.07 66.29
CA SER A 4 -21.16 -18.80 66.87
C SER A 4 -21.17 -18.84 68.41
N ALA A 5 -20.00 -18.69 69.03
CA ALA A 5 -19.82 -18.26 70.43
C ALA A 5 -18.32 -17.93 70.69
N PRO A 6 -18.01 -17.04 71.66
CA PRO A 6 -17.03 -15.95 71.48
C PRO A 6 -15.81 -16.00 72.44
N ILE A 7 -15.01 -14.90 72.42
CA ILE A 7 -14.01 -14.41 73.41
C ILE A 7 -12.55 -14.85 73.06
N PRO A 8 -11.47 -14.01 73.18
CA PRO A 8 -11.21 -13.08 74.29
C PRO A 8 -10.49 -11.74 73.87
N PRO A 9 -9.92 -10.91 74.78
CA PRO A 9 -10.15 -9.47 74.85
C PRO A 9 -9.00 -8.64 74.23
N ASP A 10 -9.28 -7.36 74.04
CA ASP A 10 -8.31 -6.31 73.73
C ASP A 10 -7.13 -6.30 74.71
N ASP A 11 -5.91 -6.39 74.17
CA ASP A 11 -4.67 -6.06 74.87
C ASP A 11 -3.98 -4.92 74.12
N GLN A 12 -4.05 -3.73 74.72
CA GLN A 12 -3.46 -2.47 74.21
C GLN A 12 -1.94 -2.47 74.38
N PRO A 13 -1.20 -1.77 73.48
CA PRO A 13 0.03 -1.11 73.91
C PRO A 13 0.02 0.40 73.63
N THR A 14 -0.10 1.15 74.73
CA THR A 14 0.62 2.39 75.11
C THR A 14 1.05 3.40 74.03
N ARG A 15 0.60 4.65 74.22
CA ARG A 15 1.18 5.86 73.59
C ARG A 15 2.68 5.97 73.88
N VAL A 16 3.47 6.16 72.83
CA VAL A 16 4.83 6.73 72.92
C VAL A 16 4.89 7.94 71.97
N THR A 17 5.10 9.12 72.55
CA THR A 17 5.35 10.38 71.85
C THR A 17 6.80 10.40 71.34
N PRO A 18 7.08 10.72 70.07
CA PRO A 18 8.45 11.03 69.63
C PRO A 18 8.83 12.49 69.95
N PRO A 19 10.09 12.75 70.34
CA PRO A 19 10.55 14.05 70.87
C PRO A 19 10.89 15.10 69.80
N ALA A 20 11.06 16.33 70.27
CA ALA A 20 11.52 17.51 69.56
C ALA A 20 12.85 17.30 68.79
N GLY A 21 13.01 18.03 67.69
CA GLY A 21 14.02 17.79 66.66
C GLY A 21 15.48 18.17 66.96
N ALA A 22 16.34 17.63 66.10
CA ALA A 22 17.56 18.18 65.47
C ALA A 22 18.38 17.01 64.87
N PRO A 23 19.36 17.19 63.96
CA PRO A 23 19.43 17.99 62.73
C PRO A 23 19.58 17.07 61.47
N GLY A 24 19.00 17.46 60.34
CA GLY A 24 19.18 16.74 59.06
C GLY A 24 20.47 17.13 58.32
N PRO A 25 21.15 16.19 57.63
CA PRO A 25 22.52 16.35 57.15
C PRO A 25 22.67 17.29 55.94
N ALA A 26 23.85 17.90 55.85
CA ALA A 26 24.28 18.79 54.78
C ALA A 26 24.30 18.11 53.40
N ALA A 27 24.13 18.96 52.39
CA ALA A 27 24.15 18.77 50.95
C ALA A 27 24.84 17.52 50.36
N GLN A 28 24.17 16.90 49.39
CA GLN A 28 24.83 16.16 48.31
C GLN A 28 24.36 16.72 46.95
N PRO A 29 25.27 17.02 46.01
CA PRO A 29 24.93 17.44 44.66
C PRO A 29 24.42 16.24 43.84
N PRO A 30 23.37 16.38 43.00
CA PRO A 30 22.98 15.30 42.12
C PRO A 30 24.04 15.11 41.03
N GLY A 31 24.69 13.94 41.09
CA GLY A 31 25.69 13.48 40.16
C GLY A 31 25.14 13.24 38.74
N ALA A 32 26.09 13.20 37.81
CA ALA A 32 25.88 12.82 36.43
C ALA A 32 25.29 11.40 36.31
N GLY A 33 24.19 11.25 35.57
CA GLY A 33 23.69 9.94 35.14
C GLY A 33 22.23 9.92 34.69
N GLY A 34 22.00 9.61 33.41
CA GLY A 34 20.70 9.17 32.88
C GLY A 34 19.82 10.26 32.28
N GLY A 35 20.02 10.57 30.99
CA GLY A 35 19.18 11.50 30.24
C GLY A 35 17.76 10.97 30.02
N LYS A 36 16.81 11.40 30.85
CA LYS A 36 15.37 11.24 30.58
C LYS A 36 14.94 12.29 29.54
N THR A 37 14.49 11.84 28.38
CA THR A 37 13.93 12.71 27.33
C THR A 37 12.55 13.21 27.77
N TYR A 38 12.46 14.46 28.19
CA TYR A 38 11.21 15.11 28.54
C TYR A 38 10.48 15.56 27.27
N SER A 39 9.19 15.21 27.15
CA SER A 39 8.36 15.65 26.04
C SER A 39 8.21 17.17 26.05
N ALA A 40 7.96 17.78 24.88
CA ALA A 40 7.81 19.23 24.75
C ALA A 40 6.79 19.83 25.74
N GLY A 41 5.74 19.07 26.09
CA GLY A 41 4.77 19.46 27.11
C GLY A 41 5.34 19.51 28.53
N VAL A 42 6.28 18.63 28.86
CA VAL A 42 6.96 18.64 30.18
C VAL A 42 7.93 19.82 30.27
N LEU A 43 8.62 20.16 29.18
CA LEU A 43 9.51 21.34 29.16
C LEU A 43 8.71 22.66 29.23
N ALA A 44 7.56 22.73 28.55
CA ALA A 44 6.65 23.86 28.69
C ALA A 44 6.09 23.97 30.12
N ALA A 45 5.73 22.85 30.75
CA ALA A 45 5.27 22.82 32.14
C ALA A 45 6.39 23.23 33.13
N ILE A 46 7.64 22.84 32.87
CA ILE A 46 8.80 23.27 33.67
C ILE A 46 9.06 24.78 33.50
N ALA A 47 8.97 25.32 32.29
CA ALA A 47 9.11 26.76 32.05
C ALA A 47 8.01 27.57 32.76
N VAL A 48 6.76 27.09 32.73
CA VAL A 48 5.64 27.69 33.48
C VAL A 48 5.87 27.56 34.99
N ALA A 49 6.33 26.41 35.49
CA ALA A 49 6.62 26.22 36.91
C ALA A 49 7.77 27.10 37.40
N VAL A 50 8.82 27.31 36.60
CA VAL A 50 9.93 28.24 36.92
C VAL A 50 9.44 29.69 36.95
N LEU A 51 8.53 30.07 36.05
CA LEU A 51 7.88 31.39 36.06
C LEU A 51 6.96 31.58 37.28
N VAL A 52 6.25 30.53 37.71
CA VAL A 52 5.43 30.55 38.93
C VAL A 52 6.31 30.64 40.19
N ILE A 53 7.44 29.93 40.25
CA ILE A 53 8.38 30.01 41.38
C ILE A 53 9.06 31.39 41.43
N ALA A 54 9.39 32.00 40.29
CA ALA A 54 9.91 33.36 40.23
C ALA A 54 8.84 34.41 40.66
N GLY A 55 7.59 34.23 40.23
CA GLY A 55 6.46 35.07 40.66
C GLY A 55 6.15 34.95 42.16
N VAL A 56 6.29 33.75 42.72
CA VAL A 56 6.12 33.50 44.16
C VAL A 56 7.35 33.99 44.96
N GLY A 57 8.56 33.94 44.41
CA GLY A 57 9.77 34.53 45.02
C GLY A 57 9.67 36.05 45.20
N GLY A 58 9.02 36.75 44.25
CA GLY A 58 8.67 38.17 44.39
C GLY A 58 7.61 38.45 45.46
N TYR A 59 6.68 37.51 45.69
CA TYR A 59 5.64 37.61 46.70
C TYR A 59 6.20 37.57 48.14
N PHE A 60 7.28 36.83 48.39
CA PHE A 60 7.85 36.68 49.75
C PHE A 60 8.73 37.84 50.22
N ILE A 61 9.27 38.69 49.33
CA ILE A 61 10.05 39.87 49.72
C ILE A 61 9.15 41.05 50.17
N GLY A 62 7.84 40.98 49.91
CA GLY A 62 6.90 42.09 50.14
C GLY A 62 5.92 41.96 51.31
N HIS A 63 6.02 40.94 52.17
CA HIS A 63 4.96 40.69 53.18
C HIS A 63 5.26 41.20 54.60
N SER A 64 6.44 41.77 54.88
CA SER A 64 6.65 42.42 56.17
C SER A 64 6.25 43.89 56.10
N SER A 65 4.94 44.16 56.21
CA SER A 65 4.33 45.48 56.50
C SER A 65 4.21 46.47 55.33
N GLY A 66 3.20 46.31 54.46
CA GLY A 66 2.85 47.33 53.47
C GLY A 66 1.34 47.35 53.16
N ASP A 67 0.77 48.55 53.05
CA ASP A 67 -0.58 48.83 52.53
C ASP A 67 -0.83 48.11 51.19
N ASP A 68 -2.10 47.92 50.80
CA ASP A 68 -2.52 47.26 49.53
C ASP A 68 -1.81 47.82 48.28
N SER A 69 -1.36 49.08 48.32
CA SER A 69 -0.57 49.73 47.27
C SER A 69 0.91 49.26 47.22
N GLY A 70 1.48 48.86 48.36
CA GLY A 70 2.83 48.33 48.50
C GLY A 70 2.96 46.88 48.01
N GLN A 71 1.93 46.06 48.23
CA GLN A 71 1.89 44.69 47.66
C GLN A 71 1.83 44.71 46.13
N LYS A 72 0.99 45.58 45.55
CA LYS A 72 0.89 45.71 44.09
C LYS A 72 2.19 46.25 43.47
N SER A 73 2.79 47.27 44.08
CA SER A 73 4.07 47.86 43.60
C SER A 73 5.25 46.89 43.74
N GLY A 74 5.32 46.13 44.84
CA GLY A 74 6.35 45.11 45.04
C GLY A 74 6.22 43.94 44.07
N TYR A 75 4.99 43.50 43.82
CA TYR A 75 4.68 42.46 42.83
C TYR A 75 5.03 42.92 41.40
N ASP A 76 4.58 44.10 40.98
CA ASP A 76 4.83 44.63 39.63
C ASP A 76 6.34 44.81 39.37
N LYS A 77 7.11 45.27 40.38
CA LYS A 77 8.58 45.37 40.31
C LYS A 77 9.26 44.02 40.24
N GLY A 78 8.85 43.07 41.08
CA GLY A 78 9.41 41.71 41.09
C GLY A 78 9.15 40.96 39.80
N PHE A 79 7.93 41.11 39.25
CA PHE A 79 7.55 40.53 37.96
C PHE A 79 8.38 41.13 36.81
N THR A 80 8.50 42.46 36.74
CA THR A 80 9.29 43.13 35.70
C THR A 80 10.76 42.74 35.77
N ALA A 81 11.35 42.75 36.97
CA ALA A 81 12.75 42.33 37.18
C ALA A 81 12.97 40.86 36.80
N GLY A 82 12.03 39.96 37.14
CA GLY A 82 12.08 38.56 36.75
C GLY A 82 11.97 38.37 35.23
N GLN A 83 11.08 39.14 34.58
CA GLN A 83 10.91 39.08 33.13
C GLN A 83 12.17 39.57 32.40
N GLU A 84 12.80 40.64 32.88
CA GLU A 84 14.06 41.16 32.33
C GLU A 84 15.21 40.14 32.47
N GLN A 85 15.29 39.45 33.60
CA GLN A 85 16.30 38.40 33.84
C GLN A 85 16.14 37.23 32.87
N VAL A 86 14.91 36.74 32.69
CA VAL A 86 14.60 35.67 31.73
C VAL A 86 14.87 36.13 30.29
N HIS A 87 14.45 37.34 29.92
CA HIS A 87 14.75 37.91 28.60
C HIS A 87 16.25 38.06 28.36
N ALA A 88 17.03 38.45 29.38
CA ALA A 88 18.47 38.51 29.26
C ALA A 88 19.10 37.14 29.05
N GLN A 89 18.59 36.10 29.71
CA GLN A 89 19.09 34.73 29.62
C GLN A 89 18.73 34.03 28.30
N TYR A 90 17.55 34.32 27.72
CA TYR A 90 17.05 33.70 26.48
C TYR A 90 17.14 34.61 25.24
N ARG A 91 18.04 35.60 25.26
CA ARG A 91 18.36 36.38 24.06
C ARG A 91 19.08 35.52 23.02
N PRO A 92 18.85 35.74 21.71
CA PRO A 92 19.64 35.12 20.66
C PRO A 92 21.14 35.32 20.89
N GLY A 93 21.92 34.24 20.76
CA GLY A 93 23.36 34.23 21.04
C GLY A 93 23.74 33.94 22.51
N GLN A 94 22.77 33.78 23.41
CA GLN A 94 23.01 33.26 24.76
C GLN A 94 22.99 31.73 24.76
N GLN A 95 23.81 31.12 25.62
CA GLN A 95 23.95 29.66 25.70
C GLN A 95 22.61 28.95 26.00
N ALA A 96 21.76 29.54 26.83
CA ALA A 96 20.45 28.98 27.15
C ALA A 96 19.50 29.02 25.94
N TYR A 97 19.52 30.11 25.16
CA TYR A 97 18.78 30.21 23.91
C TYR A 97 19.26 29.18 22.89
N GLU A 98 20.57 29.09 22.68
CA GLU A 98 21.17 28.16 21.71
C GLU A 98 20.87 26.70 22.06
N THR A 99 20.88 26.35 23.34
CA THR A 99 20.56 24.99 23.80
C THR A 99 19.13 24.61 23.46
N ILE A 100 18.16 25.48 23.76
CA ILE A 100 16.74 25.21 23.47
C ILE A 100 16.50 25.22 21.96
N TYR A 101 17.10 26.16 21.23
CA TYR A 101 16.97 26.25 19.79
C TYR A 101 17.57 25.02 19.09
N ALA A 102 18.78 24.60 19.47
CA ALA A 102 19.43 23.42 18.91
C ALA A 102 18.61 22.16 19.19
N LYS A 103 18.07 22.03 20.41
CA LYS A 103 17.19 20.91 20.75
C LYS A 103 15.90 20.92 19.93
N GLY A 104 15.20 22.05 19.86
CA GLY A 104 13.97 22.19 19.07
C GLY A 104 14.20 21.91 17.59
N LYS A 105 15.33 22.38 17.03
CA LYS A 105 15.74 22.07 15.66
C LYS A 105 16.02 20.58 15.47
N ALA A 106 16.78 19.95 16.36
CA ALA A 106 17.10 18.53 16.28
C ALA A 106 15.84 17.67 16.37
N ASP A 107 14.96 17.95 17.34
CA ASP A 107 13.71 17.23 17.54
C ASP A 107 12.77 17.43 16.34
N GLY A 108 12.65 18.66 15.83
CA GLY A 108 11.85 18.98 14.65
C GLY A 108 12.34 18.30 13.37
N VAL A 109 13.66 18.26 13.15
CA VAL A 109 14.27 17.55 12.01
C VAL A 109 14.06 16.04 12.14
N ALA A 110 14.29 15.47 13.34
CA ALA A 110 14.12 14.04 13.57
C ALA A 110 12.67 13.59 13.33
N GLU A 111 11.70 14.30 13.90
CA GLU A 111 10.29 13.96 13.75
C GLU A 111 9.80 14.21 12.31
N GLY A 112 10.16 15.36 11.72
CA GLY A 112 9.80 15.69 10.35
C GLY A 112 10.35 14.67 9.34
N THR A 113 11.61 14.22 9.52
CA THR A 113 12.21 13.18 8.67
C THR A 113 11.51 11.84 8.85
N LYS A 114 11.26 11.42 10.09
CA LYS A 114 10.59 10.15 10.38
C LYS A 114 9.18 10.10 9.80
N GLN A 115 8.39 11.16 9.99
CA GLN A 115 7.03 11.25 9.45
C GLN A 115 7.04 11.33 7.92
N GLY A 116 7.90 12.17 7.36
CA GLY A 116 8.03 12.34 5.91
C GLY A 116 8.43 11.03 5.22
N GLN A 117 9.40 10.31 5.78
CA GLN A 117 9.83 9.01 5.26
C GLN A 117 8.72 7.96 5.38
N ALA A 118 8.10 7.80 6.56
CA ALA A 118 7.05 6.81 6.77
C ALA A 118 5.83 7.05 5.86
N GLN A 119 5.47 8.32 5.61
CA GLN A 119 4.37 8.66 4.72
C GLN A 119 4.76 8.50 3.25
N GLY A 120 5.98 8.90 2.88
CA GLY A 120 6.52 8.72 1.55
C GLY A 120 6.61 7.25 1.15
N GLU A 121 7.14 6.40 2.02
CA GLU A 121 7.23 4.95 1.80
C GLU A 121 5.84 4.32 1.66
N ARG A 122 4.93 4.55 2.62
CA ARG A 122 3.58 3.97 2.56
C ARG A 122 2.82 4.37 1.29
N THR A 123 2.89 5.64 0.92
CA THR A 123 2.14 6.16 -0.24
C THR A 123 2.80 5.73 -1.54
N GLY A 124 4.12 5.83 -1.63
CA GLY A 124 4.90 5.44 -2.80
C GLY A 124 4.78 3.94 -3.09
N GLU A 125 4.87 3.10 -2.05
CA GLU A 125 4.70 1.66 -2.18
C GLU A 125 3.27 1.31 -2.60
N ALA A 126 2.25 1.83 -1.93
CA ALA A 126 0.86 1.51 -2.25
C ALA A 126 0.49 1.95 -3.68
N GLN A 127 0.92 3.15 -4.09
CA GLN A 127 0.67 3.64 -5.45
C GLN A 127 1.49 2.86 -6.49
N GLY A 128 2.76 2.59 -6.21
CA GLY A 128 3.64 1.82 -7.08
C GLY A 128 3.12 0.40 -7.32
N GLN A 129 2.69 -0.29 -6.26
CA GLN A 129 2.08 -1.62 -6.36
C GLN A 129 0.79 -1.60 -7.17
N ARG A 130 -0.14 -0.68 -6.88
CA ARG A 130 -1.42 -0.59 -7.61
C ARG A 130 -1.20 -0.34 -9.09
N VAL A 131 -0.43 0.70 -9.42
CA VAL A 131 -0.19 1.09 -10.82
C VAL A 131 0.61 0.01 -11.55
N GLY A 132 1.66 -0.51 -10.93
CA GLY A 132 2.49 -1.57 -11.51
C GLY A 132 1.69 -2.85 -11.78
N PHE A 133 0.84 -3.26 -10.83
CA PHE A 133 -0.01 -4.43 -10.99
C PHE A 133 -1.07 -4.23 -12.07
N GLU A 134 -1.81 -3.11 -12.05
CA GLU A 134 -2.85 -2.84 -13.06
C GLU A 134 -2.28 -2.76 -14.47
N GLN A 135 -1.15 -2.08 -14.65
CA GLN A 135 -0.48 -1.97 -15.95
C GLN A 135 0.09 -3.33 -16.38
N GLY A 136 0.78 -4.02 -15.48
CA GLY A 136 1.34 -5.35 -15.74
C GLY A 136 0.26 -6.36 -16.11
N GLN A 137 -0.88 -6.36 -15.40
CA GLN A 137 -2.00 -7.24 -15.70
C GLN A 137 -2.61 -6.91 -17.06
N ARG A 138 -2.92 -5.64 -17.35
CA ARG A 138 -3.52 -5.25 -18.62
C ARG A 138 -2.62 -5.60 -19.81
N GLN A 139 -1.33 -5.28 -19.71
CA GLN A 139 -0.36 -5.58 -20.76
C GLN A 139 -0.14 -7.08 -20.89
N GLY A 140 0.04 -7.80 -19.77
CA GLY A 140 0.27 -9.24 -19.75
C GLY A 140 -0.91 -10.02 -20.33
N VAL A 141 -2.15 -9.67 -19.97
CA VAL A 141 -3.35 -10.30 -20.51
C VAL A 141 -3.48 -10.01 -22.00
N SER A 142 -3.42 -8.74 -22.42
CA SER A 142 -3.62 -8.38 -23.82
C SER A 142 -2.56 -8.98 -24.74
N THR A 143 -1.28 -8.89 -24.36
CA THR A 143 -0.18 -9.44 -25.15
C THR A 143 -0.18 -10.97 -25.09
N GLY A 144 -0.41 -11.56 -23.92
CA GLY A 144 -0.46 -13.01 -23.75
C GLY A 144 -1.61 -13.65 -24.54
N GLU A 145 -2.79 -13.04 -24.54
CA GLU A 145 -3.94 -13.51 -25.30
C GLU A 145 -3.70 -13.40 -26.82
N ALA A 146 -3.26 -12.22 -27.30
CA ALA A 146 -2.97 -12.04 -28.72
C ALA A 146 -1.89 -13.01 -29.23
N GLU A 147 -0.84 -13.20 -28.44
CA GLU A 147 0.23 -14.13 -28.77
C GLU A 147 -0.25 -15.59 -28.73
N GLY A 148 -1.01 -15.96 -27.70
CA GLY A 148 -1.58 -17.30 -27.56
C GLY A 148 -2.53 -17.64 -28.71
N VAL A 149 -3.40 -16.72 -29.11
CA VAL A 149 -4.28 -16.88 -30.28
C VAL A 149 -3.45 -17.06 -31.55
N ARG A 150 -2.43 -16.22 -31.77
CA ARG A 150 -1.55 -16.30 -32.94
C ARG A 150 -0.80 -17.64 -33.01
N GLN A 151 -0.21 -18.07 -31.89
CA GLN A 151 0.52 -19.32 -31.80
C GLN A 151 -0.39 -20.54 -31.97
N GLY A 152 -1.54 -20.55 -31.29
CA GLY A 152 -2.53 -21.61 -31.41
C GLY A 152 -3.09 -21.73 -32.82
N ALA A 153 -3.40 -20.60 -33.47
CA ALA A 153 -3.83 -20.58 -34.86
C ALA A 153 -2.73 -21.10 -35.79
N ALA A 154 -1.47 -20.68 -35.61
CA ALA A 154 -0.36 -21.18 -36.41
C ALA A 154 -0.16 -22.69 -36.27
N ALA A 155 -0.31 -23.22 -35.06
CA ALA A 155 -0.19 -24.65 -34.77
C ALA A 155 -1.33 -25.46 -35.40
N VAL A 156 -2.59 -25.06 -35.19
CA VAL A 156 -3.75 -25.80 -35.75
C VAL A 156 -3.79 -25.68 -37.27
N LEU A 157 -3.54 -24.49 -37.81
CA LEU A 157 -3.62 -24.22 -39.24
C LEU A 157 -2.35 -24.60 -40.00
N GLY A 158 -1.41 -25.34 -39.38
CA GLY A 158 -0.23 -25.87 -40.06
C GLY A 158 0.66 -24.82 -40.72
N GLY A 159 0.72 -23.62 -40.17
CA GLY A 159 1.48 -22.50 -40.75
C GLY A 159 0.84 -21.86 -42.00
N PHE A 160 -0.37 -22.26 -42.41
CA PHE A 160 -1.11 -21.59 -43.47
C PHE A 160 -1.64 -20.24 -42.97
N SER A 161 -0.97 -19.15 -43.36
CA SER A 161 -1.23 -17.79 -42.86
C SER A 161 -2.31 -17.01 -43.61
N SER A 162 -2.79 -17.51 -44.76
CA SER A 162 -3.77 -16.82 -45.61
C SER A 162 -5.01 -17.68 -45.86
N TRP A 163 -6.14 -17.36 -45.24
CA TRP A 163 -7.42 -18.01 -45.51
C TRP A 163 -8.40 -17.00 -46.06
N ASP A 164 -9.08 -17.33 -47.15
CA ASP A 164 -10.09 -16.46 -47.74
C ASP A 164 -11.40 -16.63 -46.98
N ASP A 165 -11.95 -15.51 -46.51
CA ASP A 165 -13.24 -15.51 -45.82
C ASP A 165 -14.36 -16.00 -46.75
N GLY A 166 -15.20 -16.89 -46.24
CA GLY A 166 -16.28 -17.53 -46.99
C GLY A 166 -15.87 -18.59 -48.02
N ALA A 167 -14.57 -18.90 -48.18
CA ALA A 167 -14.12 -19.94 -49.10
C ALA A 167 -14.23 -21.35 -48.50
N PHE A 168 -14.55 -22.32 -49.35
CA PHE A 168 -14.56 -23.74 -48.98
C PHE A 168 -13.20 -24.38 -49.26
N TYR A 169 -12.74 -25.26 -48.37
CA TYR A 169 -11.46 -25.96 -48.51
C TYR A 169 -11.64 -27.47 -48.24
N ILE A 170 -10.91 -28.31 -48.99
CA ILE A 170 -10.59 -29.68 -48.59
C ILE A 170 -9.25 -29.64 -47.88
N ILE A 171 -9.18 -30.23 -46.69
CA ILE A 171 -7.97 -30.28 -45.86
C ILE A 171 -7.60 -31.72 -45.52
N THR A 172 -6.31 -31.94 -45.30
CA THR A 172 -5.81 -33.15 -44.64
C THR A 172 -5.26 -32.78 -43.27
N MET A 173 -5.51 -33.63 -42.28
CA MET A 173 -5.07 -33.42 -40.91
C MET A 173 -4.15 -34.55 -40.46
N ARG A 174 -3.25 -34.25 -39.53
CA ARG A 174 -2.45 -35.25 -38.83
C ARG A 174 -2.38 -34.94 -37.34
N PRO A 175 -2.07 -35.91 -36.47
CA PRO A 175 -1.74 -35.64 -35.08
C PRO A 175 -0.63 -34.59 -34.98
N SER A 176 -0.81 -33.60 -34.11
CA SER A 176 0.16 -32.52 -33.93
C SER A 176 1.16 -32.85 -32.83
N ASP A 177 2.41 -32.42 -33.03
CA ASP A 177 3.48 -32.50 -32.02
C ASP A 177 3.49 -31.27 -31.08
N THR A 178 2.64 -30.28 -31.35
CA THR A 178 2.50 -29.07 -30.53
C THR A 178 1.67 -29.36 -29.28
N GLU A 179 2.20 -29.03 -28.12
CA GLU A 179 1.52 -29.22 -26.83
C GLU A 179 0.15 -28.51 -26.82
N GLY A 180 -0.88 -29.22 -26.35
CA GLY A 180 -2.26 -28.70 -26.31
C GLY A 180 -3.00 -28.69 -27.64
N VAL A 181 -2.34 -29.07 -28.75
CA VAL A 181 -2.95 -29.14 -30.09
C VAL A 181 -2.99 -30.59 -30.55
N GLY A 182 -4.20 -31.17 -30.59
CA GLY A 182 -4.37 -32.59 -30.93
C GLY A 182 -4.12 -32.92 -32.40
N TYR A 183 -4.47 -32.01 -33.31
CA TYR A 183 -4.30 -32.17 -34.75
C TYR A 183 -3.94 -30.86 -35.42
N GLU A 184 -3.18 -30.95 -36.51
CA GLU A 184 -2.84 -29.83 -37.37
C GLU A 184 -3.20 -30.13 -38.83
N ILE A 185 -3.46 -29.07 -39.59
CA ILE A 185 -3.70 -29.14 -41.03
C ILE A 185 -2.36 -29.29 -41.76
N THR A 186 -2.23 -30.30 -42.63
CA THR A 186 -0.98 -30.56 -43.38
C THR A 186 -1.06 -30.16 -44.83
N SER A 187 -2.27 -30.13 -45.39
CA SER A 187 -2.53 -29.66 -46.73
C SER A 187 -3.90 -29.02 -46.81
N ARG A 188 -4.06 -28.13 -47.78
CA ARG A 188 -5.33 -27.48 -48.08
C ARG A 188 -5.49 -27.29 -49.58
N THR A 189 -6.73 -27.41 -50.04
CA THR A 189 -7.13 -27.15 -51.42
C THR A 189 -8.40 -26.30 -51.38
N GLN A 190 -8.34 -25.08 -51.92
CA GLN A 190 -9.52 -24.23 -52.05
C GLN A 190 -10.41 -24.76 -53.16
N LEU A 191 -11.71 -24.85 -52.89
CA LEU A 191 -12.69 -25.25 -53.88
C LEU A 191 -12.96 -24.07 -54.83
N GLN A 192 -13.03 -24.40 -56.11
CA GLN A 192 -13.34 -23.49 -57.19
C GLN A 192 -14.69 -23.87 -57.80
N PRO A 193 -15.47 -22.88 -58.28
CA PRO A 193 -16.63 -23.15 -59.12
C PRO A 193 -16.24 -24.00 -60.33
N ASP A 194 -17.20 -24.77 -60.84
CA ASP A 194 -17.06 -25.55 -62.08
C ASP A 194 -15.84 -26.49 -62.09
N THR A 195 -15.44 -26.98 -60.92
CA THR A 195 -14.33 -27.92 -60.75
C THR A 195 -14.81 -29.15 -59.99
N ASP A 196 -14.60 -30.33 -60.57
CA ASP A 196 -14.84 -31.61 -59.94
C ASP A 196 -13.59 -32.02 -59.13
N TYR A 197 -13.81 -32.47 -57.89
CA TYR A 197 -12.77 -32.91 -56.98
C TYR A 197 -12.95 -34.40 -56.65
N LYS A 198 -11.89 -35.20 -56.83
CA LYS A 198 -11.87 -36.61 -56.45
C LYS A 198 -10.58 -36.98 -55.73
N LEU A 199 -10.58 -38.08 -54.99
CA LEU A 199 -9.33 -38.66 -54.50
C LEU A 199 -8.57 -39.28 -55.67
N CYS A 200 -7.25 -39.07 -55.72
CA CYS A 200 -6.41 -39.63 -56.78
C CYS A 200 -6.35 -41.16 -56.67
N ASP A 201 -6.50 -41.86 -57.80
CA ASP A 201 -6.56 -43.32 -57.87
C ASP A 201 -5.16 -43.98 -57.77
N ASP A 202 -4.12 -43.18 -58.04
CA ASP A 202 -2.76 -43.59 -58.37
C ASP A 202 -1.67 -43.04 -57.42
N GLY A 203 -2.06 -42.23 -56.41
CA GLY A 203 -1.11 -41.51 -55.52
C GLY A 203 -1.34 -41.64 -54.01
N GLY A 204 -2.38 -42.37 -53.58
CA GLY A 204 -2.75 -42.54 -52.18
C GLY A 204 -4.00 -41.75 -51.81
N SER A 205 -4.82 -42.33 -50.91
CA SER A 205 -6.14 -41.84 -50.48
C SER A 205 -6.16 -40.48 -49.76
N GLN A 206 -5.03 -39.76 -49.79
CA GLN A 206 -4.81 -38.48 -49.11
C GLN A 206 -4.55 -37.33 -50.09
N GLN A 207 -4.59 -37.57 -51.40
CA GLN A 207 -4.33 -36.55 -52.42
C GLN A 207 -5.59 -36.25 -53.23
N VAL A 208 -5.86 -34.97 -53.43
CA VAL A 208 -7.04 -34.47 -54.17
C VAL A 208 -6.65 -34.17 -55.61
N CYS A 209 -7.30 -34.84 -56.55
CA CYS A 209 -7.21 -34.60 -57.98
C CYS A 209 -8.39 -33.72 -58.44
N GLN A 210 -8.12 -32.84 -59.40
CA GLN A 210 -9.08 -31.85 -59.91
C GLN A 210 -9.29 -32.02 -61.41
N SER A 211 -10.53 -31.86 -61.87
CA SER A 211 -10.89 -31.81 -63.29
C SER A 211 -11.93 -30.74 -63.54
N ALA A 212 -11.94 -30.15 -64.74
CA ALA A 212 -13.01 -29.23 -65.11
C ALA A 212 -14.36 -29.94 -65.05
N ALA A 213 -15.35 -29.33 -64.40
CA ALA A 213 -16.70 -29.85 -64.38
C ALA A 213 -17.24 -29.82 -65.80
N THR A 214 -17.55 -30.98 -66.36
CA THR A 214 -18.24 -31.04 -67.64
C THR A 214 -19.65 -30.52 -67.43
N ALA A 215 -19.99 -29.40 -68.11
CA ALA A 215 -21.34 -28.89 -68.13
C ALA A 215 -22.30 -30.04 -68.48
N ALA A 216 -23.19 -30.37 -67.55
CA ALA A 216 -24.24 -31.34 -67.78
C ALA A 216 -25.12 -30.81 -68.92
N THR A 217 -24.77 -31.19 -70.14
CA THR A 217 -25.59 -30.93 -71.31
C THR A 217 -26.78 -31.84 -71.13
N GLY A 218 -27.89 -31.29 -70.62
CA GLY A 218 -29.18 -31.96 -70.49
C GLY A 218 -29.72 -32.33 -71.87
N GLY A 219 -29.11 -33.33 -72.50
CA GLY A 219 -29.62 -34.00 -73.68
C GLY A 219 -30.70 -34.99 -73.27
N GLY A 220 -31.84 -34.47 -72.82
CA GLY A 220 -33.07 -35.26 -72.75
C GLY A 220 -33.53 -35.55 -74.18
N THR A 221 -33.15 -36.69 -74.73
CA THR A 221 -33.85 -37.26 -75.88
C THR A 221 -35.26 -37.59 -75.41
N ALA A 222 -36.22 -36.74 -75.76
CA ALA A 222 -37.63 -37.09 -75.76
C ALA A 222 -37.81 -38.23 -76.77
N ASP A 223 -38.00 -39.43 -76.23
CA ASP A 223 -38.48 -40.58 -76.99
C ASP A 223 -39.97 -40.33 -77.25
N ASP A 224 -40.29 -39.80 -78.44
CA ASP A 224 -41.65 -39.59 -78.89
C ASP A 224 -42.35 -40.95 -79.05
N GLY A 225 -43.20 -41.28 -78.07
CA GLY A 225 -44.17 -42.36 -78.15
C GLY A 225 -45.21 -42.09 -79.23
N GLY A 226 -44.90 -42.44 -80.48
CA GLY A 226 -45.84 -42.45 -81.61
C GLY A 226 -46.58 -43.78 -81.71
N ALA A 227 -47.72 -43.90 -81.02
CA ALA A 227 -48.68 -44.99 -81.20
C ALA A 227 -50.10 -44.44 -81.43
N THR A 228 -50.45 -44.25 -82.70
CA THR A 228 -51.81 -44.28 -83.30
C THR A 228 -51.57 -44.56 -84.80
N GLY A 229 -52.06 -45.61 -85.48
CA GLY A 229 -53.38 -46.24 -85.45
C GLY A 229 -54.09 -45.93 -86.79
N ASN A 230 -54.51 -46.99 -87.52
CA ASN A 230 -55.33 -47.05 -88.76
C ASN A 230 -54.52 -47.04 -90.09
N GLU A 231 -54.76 -47.89 -91.09
CA GLU A 231 -55.92 -48.75 -91.46
C GLU A 231 -55.47 -50.15 -91.94
#